data_AF-A0A4Y9QG82-F1
#
_entry.id   AF-A0A4Y9QG82-F1
#
_cell.length_a   1.000
_cell.length_b   1.000
_cell.length_c   1.000
_cell.angle_alpha   90.00
_cell.angle_beta   90.00
_cell.angle_gamma   90.00
#
_symmetry.space_group_name_H-M   'P 1'
#
loop_
_entity.id
_entity.type
_entity.pdbx_description
1 polymer ?
#
loop_
_entity_poly.entity_id
_entity_poly.type
_entity_poly.pdbx_seq_one_letter_code
_entity_poly.pdbx_strand_id
1 'polypeptide(L)'
;MPCRTSKEPVLKATSPSKLIIASRESRLAMWQAEHVRARLSKLYPQCSIEILGMTTQGDRILDRALSKVGGKGLFVKELEVAMAEGRADLAVHSLKDVPMELPEGFALAAVL
;
A
#
# COMPACT_ATOMS: atom_id res chain seq x y z
N MET A 1 -10.76 42.18 25.37
CA MET A 1 -11.28 41.12 24.49
C MET A 1 -10.17 40.07 24.30
N PRO A 2 -10.12 38.97 25.06
CA PRO A 2 -9.11 37.95 24.85
C PRO A 2 -9.51 37.05 23.67
N CYS A 3 -8.59 36.91 22.72
CA CYS A 3 -8.69 36.04 21.56
C CYS A 3 -8.82 34.59 22.02
N ARG A 4 -9.94 33.94 21.69
CA ARG A 4 -10.14 32.49 21.90
C ARG A 4 -9.06 31.75 21.12
N THR A 5 -8.11 31.16 21.82
CA THR A 5 -7.27 30.10 21.26
C THR A 5 -8.13 28.84 21.16
N SER A 6 -8.72 28.62 19.99
CA SER A 6 -9.34 27.34 19.64
C SER A 6 -8.23 26.29 19.59
N LYS A 7 -8.03 25.55 20.69
CA LYS A 7 -7.28 24.30 20.63
C LYS A 7 -8.14 23.32 19.84
N GLU A 8 -7.81 23.12 18.57
CA GLU A 8 -8.33 21.99 17.80
C GLU A 8 -7.95 20.70 18.53
N PRO A 9 -8.88 19.74 18.67
CA PRO A 9 -8.55 18.47 19.30
C PRO A 9 -7.59 17.74 18.37
N VAL A 10 -6.32 17.63 18.79
CA VAL A 10 -5.39 16.66 18.22
C VAL A 10 -6.04 15.30 18.44
N LEU A 11 -6.63 14.74 17.38
CA LEU A 11 -7.13 13.38 17.36
C LEU A 11 -6.01 12.48 17.89
N LYS A 12 -6.20 11.92 19.08
CA LYS A 12 -5.33 10.85 19.58
C LYS A 12 -5.51 9.69 18.61
N ALA A 13 -4.60 9.55 17.66
CA ALA A 13 -4.59 8.43 16.74
C ALA A 13 -4.40 7.16 17.57
N THR A 14 -5.49 6.42 17.77
CA THR A 14 -5.44 5.08 18.33
C THR A 14 -4.61 4.24 17.37
N SER A 15 -3.49 3.68 17.85
CA SER A 15 -2.69 2.77 17.05
C SER A 15 -3.56 1.61 16.56
N PRO A 16 -3.53 1.28 15.26
CA PRO A 16 -4.36 0.19 14.74
C PRO A 16 -3.99 -1.13 15.41
N SER A 17 -4.98 -1.98 15.69
CA SER A 17 -4.75 -3.32 16.25
C SER A 17 -4.28 -4.32 15.18
N LYS A 18 -4.66 -4.09 13.92
CA LYS A 18 -4.28 -4.89 12.76
C LYS A 18 -4.07 -4.01 11.53
N LEU A 19 -3.07 -4.35 10.72
CA LEU A 19 -2.80 -3.80 9.40
C LEU A 19 -2.50 -4.93 8.42
N ILE A 20 -3.05 -4.85 7.22
CA ILE A 20 -2.81 -5.78 6.12
C ILE A 20 -2.16 -5.02 4.97
N ILE A 21 -0.94 -5.43 4.61
CA ILE A 21 -0.16 -4.87 3.51
C ILE A 21 -0.45 -5.68 2.24
N ALA A 22 -1.04 -5.05 1.23
CA ALA A 22 -1.14 -5.64 -0.10
C ALA A 22 0.21 -5.56 -0.83
N SER A 23 0.63 -6.66 -1.43
CA SER A 23 1.86 -6.71 -2.24
C SER A 23 1.74 -7.73 -3.37
N ARG A 24 2.49 -7.52 -4.44
CA ARG A 24 2.70 -8.55 -5.46
C ARG A 24 3.49 -9.73 -4.89
N GLU A 25 3.25 -10.93 -5.42
CA GLU A 25 3.94 -12.16 -4.99
C GLU A 25 5.36 -12.31 -5.54
N SER A 26 5.79 -11.45 -6.48
CA SER A 26 7.16 -11.47 -6.96
C SER A 26 8.16 -11.32 -5.80
N ARG A 27 9.28 -12.04 -5.87
CA ARG A 27 10.28 -12.07 -4.77
C ARG A 27 10.72 -10.69 -4.29
N LEU A 28 10.92 -9.75 -5.22
CA LEU A 28 11.32 -8.38 -4.87
C LEU A 28 10.19 -7.62 -4.16
N ALA A 29 8.95 -7.73 -4.64
CA ALA A 29 7.81 -7.06 -4.02
C ALA A 29 7.54 -7.60 -2.60
N MET A 30 7.58 -8.92 -2.41
CA MET A 30 7.46 -9.53 -1.09
C MET A 30 8.56 -9.06 -0.14
N TRP A 31 9.81 -8.96 -0.62
CA TRP A 31 10.90 -8.40 0.19
C TRP A 31 10.64 -6.94 0.57
N GLN A 32 10.12 -6.11 -0.36
CA GLN A 32 9.76 -4.72 -0.07
C GLN A 32 8.64 -4.63 0.99
N ALA A 33 7.61 -5.47 0.87
CA ALA A 33 6.53 -5.55 1.83
C ALA A 33 7.02 -6.01 3.21
N GLU A 34 7.90 -7.01 3.26
CA GLU A 34 8.56 -7.45 4.50
C GLU A 34 9.42 -6.35 5.12
N HIS A 35 10.13 -5.57 4.30
CA HIS A 35 10.92 -4.43 4.77
C HIS A 35 10.03 -3.37 5.43
N VAL A 36 8.89 -3.05 4.82
CA VAL A 36 7.90 -2.11 5.39
C VAL A 36 7.29 -2.69 6.67
N ARG A 37 6.88 -3.95 6.65
CA ARG A 37 6.36 -4.67 7.82
C ARG A 37 7.32 -4.58 8.99
N ALA A 38 8.61 -4.85 8.77
CA ALA A 38 9.62 -4.81 9.82
C ALA A 38 9.78 -3.41 10.44
N ARG A 39 9.64 -2.34 9.65
CA ARG A 39 9.64 -0.96 10.18
C ARG A 39 8.37 -0.65 10.96
N LEU A 40 7.21 -1.00 10.41
CA LEU A 40 5.92 -0.79 11.08
C LEU A 40 5.83 -1.57 12.40
N SER A 41 6.34 -2.81 12.45
CA SER A 41 6.37 -3.61 13.69
C SER A 41 7.22 -2.98 14.79
N LYS A 42 8.28 -2.24 14.44
CA LYS A 42 9.08 -1.49 15.43
C LYS A 42 8.34 -0.27 15.97
N LEU A 43 7.54 0.40 15.13
CA LEU A 43 6.77 1.59 15.51
C LEU A 43 5.47 1.24 16.24
N TYR A 44 4.85 0.12 15.88
CA TYR A 44 3.59 -0.36 16.45
C TYR A 44 3.73 -1.81 16.96
N PRO A 45 4.43 -2.02 18.10
CA PRO A 45 4.70 -3.38 18.61
C PRO A 45 3.45 -4.20 18.96
N GLN A 46 2.32 -3.54 19.20
CA GLN A 46 1.03 -4.17 19.53
C GLN A 46 0.13 -4.37 18.31
N CYS A 47 0.51 -3.88 17.13
CA CYS A 47 -0.26 -4.06 15.89
C CYS A 47 0.13 -5.39 15.24
N SER A 48 -0.86 -6.23 14.92
CA SER A 48 -0.64 -7.35 14.00
C SER A 48 -0.44 -6.80 12.58
N ILE A 49 0.68 -7.11 11.93
CA ILE A 49 0.94 -6.65 10.57
C ILE A 49 1.12 -7.87 9.67
N GLU A 50 0.16 -8.05 8.77
CA GLU A 50 0.08 -9.17 7.84
C GLU A 50 0.39 -8.69 6.42
N ILE A 51 0.82 -9.62 5.55
CA ILE A 51 1.05 -9.33 4.13
C ILE A 51 0.06 -10.18 3.32
N LEU A 52 -0.77 -9.51 2.53
CA LEU A 52 -1.63 -10.14 1.54
C LEU A 52 -0.89 -10.15 0.19
N GLY A 53 -0.30 -11.30 -0.14
CA GLY A 53 0.27 -11.56 -1.45
C GLY A 53 -0.82 -11.67 -2.51
N MET A 54 -0.66 -10.98 -3.64
CA MET A 54 -1.58 -11.03 -4.76
C MET A 54 -0.83 -11.37 -6.05
N THR A 55 -1.28 -12.42 -6.74
CA THR A 55 -0.81 -12.72 -8.08
C THR A 55 -1.45 -11.72 -9.06
N THR A 56 -0.64 -10.87 -9.69
CA THR A 56 -1.15 -10.00 -10.76
C THR A 56 -1.16 -10.74 -12.09
N GLN A 57 -2.00 -10.34 -13.05
CA GLN A 57 -1.92 -10.91 -14.41
C GLN A 57 -0.54 -10.70 -15.03
N GLY A 58 0.15 -9.59 -14.70
CA GLY A 58 1.49 -9.33 -15.19
C GLY A 58 2.57 -10.28 -14.65
N ASP A 59 2.36 -10.93 -13.50
CA ASP A 59 3.23 -12.02 -13.02
C ASP A 59 3.06 -13.30 -13.87
N ARG A 60 1.85 -13.54 -14.42
CA ARG A 60 1.58 -14.65 -15.36
C ARG A 60 2.08 -14.36 -16.79
N ILE A 61 2.25 -13.09 -17.15
CA ILE A 61 2.64 -12.64 -18.50
C ILE A 61 4.16 -12.48 -18.67
N LEU A 62 4.94 -12.49 -17.58
CA LEU A 62 6.41 -12.46 -17.65
C LEU A 62 7.03 -13.63 -18.45
N ASP A 63 6.28 -14.72 -18.67
CA ASP A 63 6.69 -15.83 -19.57
C ASP A 63 6.46 -15.56 -21.07
N ARG A 64 5.76 -14.47 -21.44
CA ARG A 64 5.54 -14.09 -22.83
C ARG A 64 5.65 -12.58 -23.01
N ALA A 65 6.88 -12.15 -23.27
CA ALA A 65 7.25 -10.88 -23.91
C ALA A 65 6.36 -9.67 -23.53
N LEU A 66 6.85 -8.89 -22.55
CA LEU A 66 6.39 -7.55 -22.15
C LEU A 66 6.12 -6.57 -23.31
N SER A 67 6.56 -6.88 -24.54
CA SER A 67 6.37 -6.04 -25.73
C SER A 67 4.96 -6.03 -26.31
N LYS A 68 4.06 -6.96 -25.92
CA LYS A 68 2.69 -7.02 -26.47
C LYS A 68 1.57 -6.54 -25.55
N VAL A 69 1.81 -6.42 -24.24
CA VAL A 69 0.79 -5.97 -23.28
C VAL A 69 1.09 -4.54 -22.88
N GLY A 70 0.95 -3.64 -23.84
CA GLY A 70 0.84 -2.21 -23.58
C GLY A 70 -0.50 -1.94 -22.88
N GLY A 71 -0.45 -1.72 -21.57
CA GLY A 71 -1.60 -1.28 -20.79
C GLY A 71 -1.11 -0.55 -19.55
N LYS A 72 -1.16 0.79 -19.58
CA LYS A 72 -0.91 1.64 -18.40
C LYS A 72 -1.79 1.13 -17.24
N GLY A 73 -1.17 0.72 -16.12
CA GLY A 73 -1.89 0.41 -14.87
C GLY A 73 -2.20 -1.06 -14.57
N LEU A 74 -1.69 -2.04 -15.34
CA LEU A 74 -2.02 -3.46 -15.15
C LEU A 74 -1.54 -4.10 -13.82
N PHE A 75 -0.70 -3.42 -13.04
CA PHE A 75 -0.15 -3.96 -11.78
C PHE A 75 -0.75 -3.33 -10.52
N VAL A 76 -1.46 -2.20 -10.68
CA VAL A 76 -1.94 -1.40 -9.54
C VAL A 76 -3.41 -1.68 -9.27
N LYS A 77 -4.17 -2.07 -10.31
CA LYS A 77 -5.61 -2.28 -10.24
C LYS A 77 -6.01 -3.37 -9.24
N GLU A 78 -5.30 -4.49 -9.17
CA GLU A 78 -5.66 -5.57 -8.24
C GLU A 78 -5.44 -5.20 -6.77
N LEU A 79 -4.37 -4.44 -6.48
CA LEU A 79 -4.04 -3.99 -5.13
C LEU A 79 -5.00 -2.87 -4.69
N GLU A 80 -5.34 -1.95 -5.59
CA GLU A 80 -6.39 -0.95 -5.39
C GLU A 80 -7.74 -1.60 -5.09
N VAL A 81 -8.14 -2.64 -5.83
CA VAL A 81 -9.37 -3.39 -5.56
C VAL A 81 -9.33 -4.04 -4.17
N ALA A 82 -8.21 -4.63 -3.77
CA ALA A 82 -8.08 -5.21 -2.42
C ALA A 82 -8.24 -4.17 -1.31
N MET A 83 -7.70 -2.97 -1.52
CA MET A 83 -7.89 -1.88 -0.58
C MET A 83 -9.31 -1.33 -0.58
N ALA A 84 -9.92 -1.16 -1.75
CA ALA A 84 -11.30 -0.68 -1.89
C ALA A 84 -12.33 -1.64 -1.27
N GLU A 85 -12.07 -2.95 -1.32
CA GLU A 85 -12.89 -4.00 -0.70
C GLU A 85 -12.59 -4.19 0.80
N GLY A 86 -11.65 -3.44 1.37
CA GLY A 86 -11.25 -3.57 2.78
C GLY A 86 -10.49 -4.87 3.11
N ARG A 87 -9.96 -5.56 2.09
CA ARG A 87 -9.07 -6.73 2.27
C ARG A 87 -7.65 -6.32 2.64
N ALA A 88 -7.25 -5.10 2.35
CA ALA A 88 -5.96 -4.53 2.72
C ALA A 88 -6.08 -3.06 3.13
N ASP A 89 -5.17 -2.59 3.98
CA ASP A 89 -5.17 -1.22 4.51
C ASP A 89 -4.18 -0.31 3.77
N LEU A 90 -3.10 -0.91 3.22
CA LEU A 90 -2.08 -0.22 2.45
C LEU A 90 -1.48 -1.13 1.39
N ALA A 91 -0.93 -0.55 0.33
CA ALA A 91 -0.17 -1.25 -0.69
C ALA A 91 1.30 -0.81 -0.70
N VAL A 92 2.22 -1.74 -0.94
CA VAL A 92 3.66 -1.47 -1.10
C VAL A 92 4.07 -1.71 -2.55
N HIS A 93 4.71 -0.70 -3.14
CA HIS A 93 5.18 -0.73 -4.52
C HIS A 93 6.58 -0.14 -4.67
N SER A 94 7.25 -0.54 -5.74
CA SER A 94 8.35 0.26 -6.28
C SER A 94 7.77 1.54 -6.87
N LEU A 95 8.31 2.70 -6.48
CA LEU A 95 7.77 4.01 -6.89
C LEU A 95 7.68 4.18 -8.42
N LYS A 96 8.61 3.58 -9.18
CA LYS A 96 8.60 3.58 -10.65
C LYS A 96 7.34 2.97 -11.27
N ASP A 97 6.64 2.11 -10.53
CA ASP A 97 5.46 1.37 -11.00
C ASP A 97 4.16 2.03 -10.54
N VAL A 98 4.23 3.14 -9.78
CA VAL A 98 3.07 3.92 -9.33
C VAL A 98 2.70 4.93 -10.42
N PRO A 99 1.43 5.00 -10.86
CA PRO A 99 0.99 5.97 -11.86
C PRO A 99 1.11 7.40 -11.32
N MET A 100 1.33 8.35 -12.24
CA MET A 100 1.38 9.78 -11.90
C MET A 100 0.04 10.29 -11.35
N GLU A 101 -1.07 9.80 -11.90
CA GLU A 101 -2.43 10.06 -11.43
C GLU A 101 -2.92 8.84 -10.69
N LEU A 102 -3.22 8.99 -9.40
CA LEU A 102 -3.85 7.95 -8.59
C LEU A 102 -5.38 8.04 -8.72
N PRO A 103 -6.10 6.91 -8.68
CA PRO A 103 -7.55 6.94 -8.67
C PRO A 103 -8.08 7.68 -7.45
N GLU A 104 -9.30 8.21 -7.56
CA GLU A 104 -9.97 8.87 -6.45
C GLU A 104 -10.07 7.93 -5.24
N GLY A 105 -9.80 8.46 -4.05
CA GLY A 105 -9.76 7.69 -2.81
C GLY A 105 -8.40 7.07 -2.47
N PHE A 106 -7.41 7.15 -3.37
CA PHE A 106 -6.04 6.70 -3.12
C PHE A 106 -5.06 7.86 -3.02
N ALA A 107 -4.03 7.69 -2.21
CA ALA A 107 -2.95 8.65 -2.06
C ALA A 107 -1.61 7.94 -1.85
N LEU A 108 -0.54 8.51 -2.41
CA LEU A 108 0.81 8.12 -2.07
C LEU A 108 1.14 8.71 -0.68
N ALA A 109 0.94 7.91 0.36
CA ALA A 109 1.07 8.37 1.75
C ALA A 109 2.53 8.44 2.24
N ALA A 110 3.44 7.66 1.66
CA ALA A 110 4.83 7.57 2.11
C ALA A 110 5.80 7.12 1.01
N VAL A 111 7.07 7.48 1.19
CA VAL A 111 8.23 6.99 0.43
C VAL A 111 9.32 6.60 1.44
N LEU A 112 10.00 5.47 1.22
CA LEU A 112 11.00 4.88 2.13
C LEU A 112 12.44 5.05 1.66
#